data_AF-A0A7S1X8D5-F1
#
_entry.id   AF-A0A7S1X8D5-F1
#
_cell.length_a   1.000
_cell.length_b   1.000
_cell.length_c   1.000
_cell.angle_alpha   90.00
_cell.angle_beta   90.00
_cell.angle_gamma   90.00
#
_symmetry.space_group_name_H-M   'P 1'
#
loop_
_entity.id
_entity.type
_entity.pdbx_description
1 polymer ?
#
loop_
_entity_poly.entity_id
_entity_poly.type
_entity_poly.pdbx_seq_one_letter_code
_entity_poly.pdbx_strand_id
1 'polypeptide(L)'
;EITHLSLGGSLVSGPLPACYSTWEDIQEVDLDSNRLTGSLPPAYSTWTDLKHLNLGDNHLRGSLPAEYSRFTAMKELKLQKSRLSGQLPGSWSTMRLGETITLEETGRA
;
A
#
# COMPACT_ATOMS: atom_id res chain seq x y z
N GLU A 1 -8.93 16.14 10.09
CA GLU A 1 -8.15 14.90 10.20
C GLU A 1 -8.77 13.87 9.28
N ILE A 2 -7.98 13.23 8.42
CA ILE A 2 -8.48 12.21 7.48
C ILE A 2 -8.10 10.85 8.06
N THR A 3 -9.11 10.05 8.38
CA THR A 3 -8.92 8.72 8.97
C THR A 3 -9.21 7.59 7.98
N HIS A 4 -10.03 7.86 6.95
CA HIS A 4 -10.45 6.87 5.96
C HIS A 4 -10.45 7.51 4.58
N LEU A 5 -9.90 6.80 3.59
CA LEU A 5 -9.99 7.14 2.17
C LEU A 5 -10.49 5.90 1.41
N SER A 6 -11.63 6.01 0.75
CA SER A 6 -12.13 4.97 -0.15
C SER A 6 -12.47 5.58 -1.50
N LEU A 7 -11.74 5.16 -2.53
CA LEU A 7 -11.93 5.53 -3.93
C LEU A 7 -11.85 4.29 -4.84
N GLY A 8 -12.17 3.11 -4.30
CA GLY A 8 -12.19 1.86 -5.06
C GLY A 8 -13.06 1.98 -6.33
N GLY A 9 -12.57 1.47 -7.46
CA GLY A 9 -13.34 1.47 -8.72
C GLY A 9 -13.63 2.86 -9.33
N SER A 10 -12.94 3.92 -8.89
CA SER A 10 -13.24 5.31 -9.27
C SER A 10 -12.46 5.82 -10.48
N LEU A 11 -11.80 4.93 -11.24
CA LEU A 11 -10.98 5.26 -12.42
C LEU A 11 -9.85 6.27 -12.14
N VAL A 12 -9.43 6.40 -10.88
CA VAL A 12 -8.36 7.31 -10.47
C VAL A 12 -7.08 6.90 -11.18
N SER A 13 -6.32 7.88 -11.69
CA SER A 13 -5.12 7.64 -12.46
C SER A 13 -3.97 8.54 -12.02
N GLY A 14 -2.76 8.20 -12.45
CA GLY A 14 -1.54 8.90 -12.06
C GLY A 14 -0.88 8.29 -10.82
N PRO A 15 0.20 8.91 -10.32
CA PRO A 15 0.94 8.39 -9.18
C PRO A 15 0.28 8.71 -7.85
N LEU A 16 0.59 7.90 -6.84
CA LEU A 16 0.27 8.20 -5.44
C LEU A 16 1.00 9.48 -4.99
N PRO A 17 0.29 10.56 -4.62
CA PRO A 17 0.90 11.83 -4.22
C PRO A 17 1.61 11.73 -2.87
N ALA A 18 2.89 12.11 -2.81
CA ALA A 18 3.66 12.07 -1.56
C ALA A 18 3.05 12.94 -0.44
N CYS A 19 2.31 14.00 -0.78
CA CYS A 19 1.67 14.89 0.19
C CYS A 19 0.60 14.22 1.07
N TYR A 20 0.08 13.06 0.68
CA TYR A 20 -0.82 12.29 1.54
C TYR A 20 -0.14 11.78 2.82
N SER A 21 1.20 11.82 2.89
CA SER A 21 1.94 11.56 4.13
C SER A 21 1.55 12.48 5.30
N THR A 22 0.90 13.62 5.01
CA THR A 22 0.40 14.56 6.02
C THR A 22 -0.87 14.07 6.74
N TRP A 23 -1.49 12.98 6.30
CA TRP A 23 -2.65 12.39 6.97
C TRP A 23 -2.20 11.42 8.07
N GLU A 24 -1.71 11.96 9.17
CA GLU A 24 -1.08 11.19 10.25
C GLU A 24 -2.05 10.21 10.94
N ASP A 25 -3.34 10.56 11.02
CA ASP A 25 -4.37 9.75 11.67
C ASP A 25 -5.05 8.71 10.74
N ILE A 26 -4.49 8.47 9.54
CA ILE A 26 -5.14 7.59 8.57
C ILE A 26 -5.08 6.13 9.01
N GLN A 27 -6.24 5.48 9.00
CA GLN A 27 -6.44 4.11 9.47
C GLN A 27 -6.81 3.17 8.32
N GLU A 28 -7.52 3.66 7.32
CA GLU A 28 -7.98 2.84 6.19
C GLU A 28 -7.81 3.57 4.87
N VAL A 29 -7.17 2.88 3.92
CA VAL A 29 -6.99 3.35 2.54
C VAL A 29 -7.41 2.24 1.60
N ASP A 30 -8.49 2.47 0.87
CA ASP A 30 -8.99 1.58 -0.17
C ASP A 30 -8.99 2.30 -1.52
N LEU A 31 -8.02 1.93 -2.35
CA LEU A 31 -7.81 2.47 -3.70
C LEU A 31 -7.82 1.35 -4.74
N ASP A 32 -8.47 0.23 -4.45
CA ASP A 32 -8.53 -0.92 -5.34
C ASP A 32 -9.17 -0.59 -6.70
N SER A 33 -8.92 -1.42 -7.71
CA SER A 33 -9.61 -1.33 -9.00
C SER A 33 -9.54 0.06 -9.65
N ASN A 34 -8.35 0.66 -9.62
CA ASN A 34 -8.06 1.96 -10.20
C ASN A 34 -6.97 1.86 -11.28
N ARG A 35 -6.53 3.00 -11.82
CA ARG A 35 -5.47 3.12 -12.83
C ARG A 35 -4.23 3.81 -12.25
N LEU A 36 -3.97 3.63 -10.96
CA LEU A 36 -2.82 4.24 -10.30
C LEU A 36 -1.51 3.68 -10.88
N THR A 37 -0.54 4.55 -11.08
CA THR A 37 0.77 4.23 -11.70
C THR A 37 1.92 4.65 -10.78
N GLY A 38 3.17 4.42 -11.19
CA GLY A 38 4.34 4.80 -10.39
C GLY A 38 4.61 3.82 -9.24
N SER A 39 5.41 4.25 -8.27
CA SER A 39 5.82 3.44 -7.13
C SER A 39 5.12 3.87 -5.84
N LEU A 40 5.15 2.98 -4.85
CA LEU A 40 4.69 3.29 -3.49
C LEU A 40 5.59 4.37 -2.86
N PRO A 41 5.04 5.50 -2.38
CA PRO A 41 5.84 6.57 -1.77
C PRO A 41 6.40 6.15 -0.40
N PRO A 42 7.72 6.15 -0.17
CA PRO A 42 8.30 5.87 1.16
C PRO A 42 7.84 6.86 2.24
N ALA A 43 7.46 8.07 1.83
CA ALA A 43 6.94 9.12 2.70
C ALA A 43 5.67 8.70 3.47
N TYR A 44 4.91 7.73 2.98
CA TYR A 44 3.72 7.25 3.68
C TYR A 44 4.03 6.50 4.97
N SER A 45 5.30 6.23 5.26
CA SER A 45 5.74 5.65 6.54
C SER A 45 5.39 6.46 7.79
N THR A 46 4.82 7.66 7.62
CA THR A 46 4.18 8.46 8.67
C THR A 46 2.82 7.91 9.14
N TRP A 47 2.14 7.08 8.34
CA TRP A 47 0.83 6.51 8.67
C TRP A 47 0.93 5.35 9.68
N THR A 48 1.42 5.63 10.88
CA THR A 48 1.68 4.60 11.91
C THR A 48 0.41 3.93 12.43
N ASP A 49 -0.74 4.61 12.30
CA ASP A 49 -2.06 4.11 12.73
C ASP A 49 -2.82 3.35 11.62
N LEU A 50 -2.21 3.18 10.45
CA LEU A 50 -2.81 2.49 9.32
C LEU A 50 -3.07 1.02 9.64
N LYS A 51 -4.32 0.59 9.49
CA LYS A 51 -4.80 -0.78 9.74
C LYS A 51 -5.05 -1.53 8.45
N HIS A 52 -5.63 -0.87 7.45
CA HIS A 52 -6.04 -1.51 6.20
C HIS A 52 -5.53 -0.71 5.01
N LEU A 53 -4.73 -1.35 4.15
CA LEU A 53 -4.25 -0.78 2.89
C LEU A 53 -4.59 -1.71 1.73
N ASN A 54 -5.48 -1.26 0.86
CA ASN A 54 -5.85 -1.97 -0.36
C ASN A 54 -5.49 -1.13 -1.59
N LEU A 55 -4.48 -1.59 -2.32
CA LEU A 55 -4.01 -1.00 -3.57
C LEU A 55 -4.12 -1.99 -4.73
N GLY A 56 -4.90 -3.06 -4.56
CA GLY A 56 -5.02 -4.11 -5.56
C GLY A 56 -5.60 -3.62 -6.88
N ASP A 57 -5.38 -4.40 -7.94
CA ASP A 57 -5.90 -4.12 -9.29
C ASP A 57 -5.59 -2.68 -9.75
N ASN A 58 -4.29 -2.37 -9.77
CA ASN A 58 -3.73 -1.10 -10.20
C ASN A 58 -2.50 -1.33 -11.10
N HIS A 59 -1.92 -0.26 -11.63
CA HIS A 59 -0.70 -0.30 -12.45
C HIS A 59 0.55 0.17 -11.67
N LEU A 60 0.52 0.03 -10.34
CA LEU A 60 1.65 0.32 -9.45
C LEU A 60 2.82 -0.63 -9.76
N ARG A 61 4.05 -0.10 -9.72
CA ARG A 61 5.28 -0.78 -10.10
C ARG A 61 6.45 -0.47 -9.15
N GLY A 62 7.52 -1.24 -9.25
CA GLY A 62 8.70 -1.09 -8.38
C GLY A 62 8.57 -1.91 -7.10
N SER A 63 9.46 -1.66 -6.15
CA SER A 63 9.57 -2.44 -4.91
C SER A 63 8.72 -1.90 -3.77
N LEU A 64 8.45 -2.79 -2.80
CA LEU A 64 7.84 -2.44 -1.53
C LEU A 64 8.82 -1.59 -0.70
N PRO A 65 8.43 -0.41 -0.18
CA PRO A 65 9.29 0.42 0.66
C PRO A 65 9.62 -0.27 1.99
N ALA A 66 10.90 -0.31 2.37
CA ALA A 66 11.31 -0.87 3.65
C ALA A 66 10.78 -0.05 4.84
N GLU A 67 10.54 1.24 4.61
CA GLU A 67 10.00 2.22 5.56
C GLU A 67 8.57 1.88 6.01
N TYR A 68 7.83 1.09 5.23
CA TYR A 68 6.48 0.63 5.60
C TYR A 68 6.49 -0.35 6.77
N SER A 69 7.66 -0.82 7.21
CA SER A 69 7.84 -1.47 8.53
C SER A 69 7.35 -0.64 9.72
N ARG A 70 7.13 0.67 9.53
CA ARG A 70 6.53 1.57 10.52
C ARG A 70 5.00 1.44 10.67
N PHE A 71 4.34 0.68 9.80
CA PHE A 71 2.90 0.39 9.90
C PHE A 71 2.62 -0.65 10.99
N THR A 72 2.90 -0.29 12.23
CA THR A 72 2.82 -1.18 13.39
C THR A 72 1.38 -1.57 13.75
N ALA A 73 0.39 -0.77 13.33
CA ALA A 73 -1.03 -1.05 13.49
C ALA A 73 -1.65 -1.88 12.34
N MET A 74 -0.87 -2.23 11.31
CA MET A 74 -1.38 -2.85 10.09
C MET A 74 -1.94 -4.25 10.34
N LYS A 75 -3.16 -4.48 9.86
CA LYS A 75 -3.88 -5.76 9.95
C LYS A 75 -3.98 -6.44 8.60
N GLU A 76 -4.20 -5.66 7.54
CA GLU A 76 -4.40 -6.16 6.19
C GLU A 76 -3.64 -5.31 5.15
N LEU A 77 -2.94 -6.01 4.24
CA LEU A 77 -2.24 -5.41 3.11
C LEU A 77 -2.58 -6.16 1.83
N LYS A 78 -3.32 -5.51 0.95
CA LYS A 78 -3.79 -6.05 -0.33
C LYS A 78 -3.07 -5.35 -1.48
N LEU A 79 -2.25 -6.11 -2.20
CA LEU A 79 -1.42 -5.64 -3.32
C LEU A 79 -1.57 -6.51 -4.58
N GLN A 80 -2.59 -7.38 -4.60
CA GLN A 80 -2.87 -8.30 -5.70
C GLN A 80 -3.04 -7.57 -7.04
N LYS A 81 -2.75 -8.24 -8.15
CA LYS A 81 -2.91 -7.69 -9.51
C LYS A 81 -2.25 -6.32 -9.74
N SER A 82 -1.20 -6.00 -8.98
CA SER A 82 -0.30 -4.87 -9.26
C SER A 82 0.95 -5.37 -9.99
N ARG A 83 1.75 -4.45 -10.53
CA ARG A 83 3.05 -4.76 -11.17
C ARG A 83 4.23 -4.52 -10.22
N LEU A 84 3.97 -4.64 -8.91
CA LEU A 84 4.99 -4.52 -7.88
C LEU A 84 5.93 -5.73 -7.97
N SER A 85 7.23 -5.48 -7.87
CA SER A 85 8.27 -6.49 -8.05
C SER A 85 9.31 -6.42 -6.94
N GLY A 86 10.05 -7.51 -6.75
CA GLY A 86 11.03 -7.63 -5.67
C GLY A 86 10.50 -8.45 -4.50
N GLN A 87 11.37 -8.65 -3.52
CA GLN A 87 11.06 -9.45 -2.33
C GLN A 87 10.39 -8.59 -1.27
N LEU A 88 9.63 -9.24 -0.38
CA LEU A 88 9.18 -8.64 0.87
C LEU A 88 10.41 -8.11 1.63
N PRO A 89 10.45 -6.81 2.00
CA PRO A 89 11.57 -6.25 2.74
C PRO A 89 11.76 -6.99 4.07
N GLY A 90 13.00 -7.36 4.41
CA GLY A 90 13.27 -8.04 5.68
C GLY A 90 12.82 -7.24 6.92
N SER A 91 12.75 -5.91 6.81
CA SER A 91 12.23 -5.02 7.85
C SER A 91 10.75 -5.24 8.17
N TRP A 92 9.97 -5.82 7.25
CA TRP A 92 8.55 -6.09 7.47
C TRP A 92 8.32 -7.30 8.39
N SER A 93 9.38 -8.05 8.74
CA SER A 93 9.29 -9.15 9.72
C SER A 93 8.80 -8.71 11.10
N THR A 94 8.88 -7.42 11.42
CA THR A 94 8.35 -6.84 12.66
C THR A 94 6.85 -6.55 12.60
N MET A 95 6.25 -6.52 11.40
CA MET A 95 4.83 -6.22 11.21
C MET A 95 4.00 -7.43 11.62
N ARG A 96 3.12 -7.25 12.60
CA ARG A 96 2.18 -8.28 13.05
C ARG A 96 0.92 -8.23 12.19
N LEU A 97 1.05 -8.65 10.94
CA LEU A 97 -0.09 -8.71 10.03
C LEU A 97 -1.07 -9.77 10.52
N GLY A 98 -2.31 -9.36 10.73
CA GLY A 98 -3.34 -10.20 11.31
C GLY A 98 -3.77 -11.31 10.37
N GLU A 99 -3.95 -11.01 9.07
CA GLU A 99 -4.73 -11.94 8.23
C GLU A 99 -4.17 -12.23 6.83
N THR A 100 -3.62 -11.31 6.03
CA THR A 100 -3.10 -11.71 4.69
C THR A 100 -2.16 -10.66 4.09
N ILE A 101 -1.01 -11.11 3.57
CA ILE A 101 -0.31 -10.41 2.47
C ILE A 101 -0.64 -11.20 1.21
N THR A 102 -1.46 -10.64 0.32
CA THR A 102 -1.68 -11.24 -1.00
C THR A 102 -0.74 -10.57 -2.00
N LEU A 103 0.41 -11.22 -2.25
CA LEU A 103 1.23 -10.95 -3.42
C LEU A 103 0.93 -12.05 -4.43
N GLU A 104 0.21 -11.75 -5.51
CA GLU A 104 0.21 -12.66 -6.65
C GLU A 104 1.56 -12.51 -7.35
N GLU A 105 2.35 -13.58 -7.35
CA GLU A 105 3.64 -13.66 -8.02
C GLU A 105 3.41 -13.44 -9.52
N THR A 106 3.69 -12.24 -10.03
CA THR A 106 3.67 -11.98 -11.47
C THR A 106 4.88 -12.65 -12.09
N GLY A 107 4.69 -13.91 -12.51
CA GLY A 107 5.37 -14.56 -13.63
C GLY A 107 6.90 -14.42 -13.69
N ARG A 108 7.57 -15.50 -13.30
CA ARG A 108 8.86 -15.90 -13.86
C ARG A 108 8.91 -15.62 -15.37
N ALA A 109 9.93 -14.89 -15.81
CA ALA A 109 10.54 -15.15 -17.11
C ALA A 109 11.64 -16.21 -16.91
#